data_AF-A0A8S9LKU1-F1
#
_entry.id   AF-A0A8S9LKU1-F1
#
_cell.length_a   1.000
_cell.length_b   1.000
_cell.length_c   1.000
_cell.angle_alpha   90.00
_cell.angle_beta   90.00
_cell.angle_gamma   90.00
#
_symmetry.space_group_name_H-M   'P 1'
#
loop_
_entity.id
_entity.type
_entity.pdbx_description
1 polymer ?
#
loop_
_entity_poly.entity_id
_entity_poly.type
_entity_poly.pdbx_seq_one_letter_code
_entity_poly.pdbx_strand_id
1 'polypeptide(L)' 'MVLEVADIDKPSFFVPSPEVYAKAAVEQIGIGSQCSPFWAHSLQWFLAGLLPENLLDTWRLSVGLRRRGLS' A
#
# COMPACT_ATOMS: atom_id res chain seq x y z
N MET A 1 -7.41 -20.07 20.09
CA MET A 1 -8.38 -19.21 19.38
C MET A 1 -7.62 -18.57 18.24
N VAL A 2 -7.78 -19.10 17.03
CA VAL A 2 -7.20 -18.50 15.82
C VAL A 2 -8.21 -17.47 15.36
N LEU A 3 -7.87 -16.20 15.45
CA LEU A 3 -8.65 -15.15 14.80
C LEU A 3 -8.57 -15.43 13.31
N GLU A 4 -9.72 -15.67 12.68
CA GLU A 4 -9.85 -15.67 11.23
C GLU A 4 -9.39 -14.28 10.76
N VAL A 5 -8.13 -14.21 10.31
CA VAL A 5 -7.57 -12.97 9.76
C VAL A 5 -8.38 -12.68 8.51
N ALA A 6 -9.14 -11.59 8.59
CA ALA A 6 -10.04 -11.05 7.59
C ALA A 6 -9.65 -11.43 6.17
N ASP A 7 -10.58 -12.07 5.44
CA ASP A 7 -10.56 -12.36 4.00
C ASP A 7 -9.45 -11.59 3.28
N ILE A 8 -8.27 -12.21 3.22
CA ILE A 8 -7.10 -11.57 2.66
C ILE A 8 -7.26 -11.70 1.16
N ASP A 9 -7.57 -10.58 0.51
CA ASP A 9 -7.63 -10.47 -0.95
C ASP A 9 -6.48 -11.27 -1.58
N LYS A 10 -6.81 -12.02 -2.64
CA LYS A 10 -5.83 -12.88 -3.33
C LYS A 10 -4.54 -12.09 -3.61
N PRO A 11 -3.36 -12.68 -3.33
CA PRO A 11 -2.10 -12.00 -3.58
C PRO A 11 -2.05 -11.56 -5.05
N SER A 12 -1.81 -10.28 -5.26
CA SER A 12 -1.76 -9.62 -6.56
C SER A 12 -0.42 -8.91 -6.72
N PHE A 13 -0.09 -8.47 -7.93
CA PHE A 13 1.15 -7.74 -8.20
C PHE A 13 1.33 -6.51 -7.28
N PHE A 14 0.22 -5.93 -6.82
CA PHE A 14 0.20 -4.76 -5.92
C PHE A 14 -0.23 -5.09 -4.48
N VAL A 15 -0.59 -6.35 -4.18
CA VAL A 15 -1.03 -6.78 -2.85
C VAL A 15 -0.21 -7.99 -2.43
N PRO A 16 0.78 -7.83 -1.52
CA PRO A 16 1.61 -8.94 -1.10
C PRO A 16 0.78 -9.97 -0.31
N SER A 17 1.15 -11.24 -0.43
CA SER A 17 0.70 -12.25 0.53
C SER A 17 1.16 -11.84 1.94
N PRO A 18 0.37 -12.09 3.00
CA PRO A 18 0.75 -11.80 4.38
C PRO A 18 2.12 -12.37 4.76
N GLU A 19 2.46 -13.56 4.24
CA GLU A 19 3.73 -14.23 4.53
C GLU A 19 4.92 -13.45 3.95
N VAL A 20 4.76 -12.95 2.72
CA VAL A 20 5.78 -12.15 2.01
C VAL A 20 5.96 -10.81 2.71
N TYR A 21 4.86 -10.17 3.10
CA TYR A 21 4.91 -8.92 3.85
C TYR A 21 5.59 -9.10 5.22
N ALA A 22 5.22 -10.14 5.97
CA ALA A 22 5.79 -10.43 7.28
C ALA A 22 7.30 -10.74 7.17
N LYS A 23 7.71 -11.53 6.18
CA LYS A 23 9.13 -11.84 5.95
C LYS A 23 9.94 -10.58 5.63
N ALA A 24 9.48 -9.77 4.68
CA ALA A 24 10.17 -8.54 4.31
C ALA A 24 10.19 -7.49 5.44
N ALA A 25 9.13 -7.45 6.27
CA ALA A 25 9.10 -6.61 7.46
C ALA A 25 10.15 -7.03 8.49
N VAL A 26 10.29 -8.33 8.74
CA VAL A 26 11.31 -8.88 9.66
C VAL A 26 12.72 -8.63 9.12
N GLU A 27 12.94 -8.80 7.82
CA GLU A 27 14.24 -8.55 7.17
C GLU A 27 14.66 -7.07 7.23
N GLN A 28 13.72 -6.12 7.31
CA GLN A 28 14.04 -4.69 7.46
C GLN A 28 14.32 -4.22 8.89
N ILE A 29 14.10 -5.06 9.91
CA ILE A 29 14.37 -4.69 11.30
C ILE A 29 15.88 -4.44 11.47
N GLY A 30 16.25 -3.18 11.69
CA GLY A 30 17.64 -2.76 11.93
C GLY A 30 18.40 -2.21 10.72
N ILE A 31 17.79 -2.14 9.53
CA ILE A 31 18.46 -1.66 8.30
C ILE A 31 18.19 -0.17 8.02
N GLY A 32 17.01 0.37 8.35
CA GLY A 32 16.67 1.77 8.03
C GLY A 32 15.56 2.38 8.89
N SER A 33 15.49 3.72 8.90
CA SER A 33 14.50 4.49 9.69
C SER A 33 13.06 4.41 9.14
N GLN A 34 12.87 3.91 7.92
CA GLN A 34 11.57 3.76 7.28
C GLN A 34 11.36 2.31 6.86
N CYS A 35 10.52 1.59 7.61
CA CYS A 35 10.05 0.27 7.24
C CYS A 35 9.01 0.39 6.11
N SER A 36 9.45 0.26 4.86
CA SER A 36 8.55 0.00 3.73
C SER A 36 8.91 -1.38 3.16
N PRO A 37 8.44 -2.46 3.78
CA PRO A 37 8.84 -3.82 3.43
C PRO A 37 8.34 -4.26 2.05
N PHE A 38 7.56 -3.44 1.35
CA PHE A 38 7.03 -3.76 0.04
C PHE A 38 7.49 -2.76 -1.00
N TRP A 39 8.37 -3.23 -1.90
CA TRP A 39 8.92 -2.42 -2.99
C TRP A 39 7.84 -1.83 -3.90
N ALA A 40 6.67 -2.46 -4.03
CA ALA A 40 5.60 -1.89 -4.83
C ALA A 40 5.01 -0.61 -4.22
N HIS A 41 5.15 -0.38 -2.91
CA HIS A 41 4.81 0.91 -2.32
C HIS A 41 5.82 1.98 -2.73
N SER A 42 7.12 1.65 -2.77
CA SER A 42 8.14 2.53 -3.33
C SER A 42 7.91 2.80 -4.83
N LEU A 43 7.51 1.78 -5.60
CA LEU A 43 7.14 1.94 -7.01
C LEU A 43 5.89 2.81 -7.17
N GLN A 44 4.88 2.64 -6.32
CA GLN A 44 3.67 3.46 -6.33
C GLN A 44 4.01 4.92 -6.02
N TRP A 45 4.89 5.20 -5.06
CA TRP A 45 5.38 6.54 -4.77
C TRP A 45 6.23 7.13 -5.90
N PHE A 46 7.07 6.31 -6.53
CA PHE A 46 7.87 6.73 -7.68
C PHE A 46 6.98 7.10 -8.88
N LEU A 47 6.00 6.24 -9.20
CA LEU A 47 5.00 6.50 -10.24
C LEU A 47 4.14 7.71 -9.91
N ALA A 48 3.78 7.90 -8.64
CA ALA A 48 3.09 9.12 -8.21
C ALA A 48 3.97 10.36 -8.46
N GLY A 49 5.25 10.36 -8.07
CA GLY A 49 6.16 11.48 -8.29
C GLY A 49 6.49 11.79 -9.76
N LEU A 50 6.19 10.87 -10.69
CA LEU A 50 6.26 11.10 -12.14
C LEU A 50 5.06 11.87 -12.68
N LEU A 51 3.92 11.82 -11.98
CA LEU A 51 2.73 12.58 -12.36
C LEU A 51 2.82 14.00 -11.76
N PRO A 52 2.35 15.03 -12.47
CA PRO A 52 2.29 16.37 -11.92
C PRO A 52 1.30 16.41 -10.74
N GLU A 53 1.68 17.10 -9.66
CA GLU A 53 0.96 17.12 -8.38
C GLU A 53 -0.53 17.47 -8.53
N ASN A 54 -0.88 18.39 -9.44
CA ASN A 54 -2.26 18.79 -9.71
C ASN A 54 -3.15 17.61 -10.14
N LEU A 55 -2.60 16.66 -10.89
CA LEU A 55 -3.32 15.47 -11.36
C LEU A 55 -3.53 14.48 -10.22
N LEU A 56 -2.50 14.27 -9.39
CA LEU A 56 -2.59 13.44 -8.20
C LEU A 56 -3.60 13.99 -7.19
N ASP A 57 -3.57 15.29 -6.94
CA ASP A 57 -4.46 15.93 -5.97
C ASP A 57 -5.91 15.90 -6.43
N THR A 58 -6.15 16.14 -7.73
CA THR A 58 -7.50 16.01 -8.31
C THR A 58 -8.00 14.56 -8.21
N TRP A 59 -7.13 13.58 -8.47
CA TRP A 59 -7.46 12.16 -8.34
C TRP A 59 -7.76 11.79 -6.87
N ARG A 60 -6.90 12.19 -5.93
CA ARG A 60 -7.11 11.98 -4.47
C ARG A 60 -8.42 12.59 -4.00
N LEU A 61 -8.71 13.83 -4.42
CA LEU A 61 -9.96 14.52 -4.10
C LEU A 61 -11.17 13.76 -4.67
N SER A 62 -11.09 13.31 -5.92
CA SER A 62 -12.18 12.55 -6.57
C SER A 62 -12.48 11.23 -5.83
N VAL A 63 -11.43 10.52 -5.38
CA VAL A 63 -11.57 9.29 -4.60
C VAL A 63 -12.17 9.58 -3.23
N GLY A 64 -11.73 10.65 -2.56
CA GLY A 64 -12.28 11.09 -1.27
C GLY A 64 -13.76 11.43 -1.35
N LEU A 65 -14.16 12.18 -2.38
CA LEU A 65 -15.57 12.52 -2.65
C LEU A 65 -16.41 11.27 -2.93
N ARG A 66 -15.89 10.34 -3.75
CA ARG A 66 -16.58 9.09 -4.05
C ARG A 66 -16.80 8.23 -2.80
N ARG A 67 -15.81 8.15 -1.90
CA ARG A 67 -15.95 7.42 -0.62
C ARG A 67 -16.92 8.12 0.32
N ARG A 68 -16.96 9.45 0.33
CA ARG A 68 -17.90 10.24 1.14
C ARG A 68 -19.35 10.10 0.65
N GLY A 69 -19.56 10.02 -0.66
CA GLY A 69 -20.89 9.80 -1.26
C GLY A 69 -21.40 8.36 -1.20
N LEU A 70 -20.60 7.43 -0.68
CA LEU A 70 -20.96 6.02 -0.45
C LEU A 70 -21.24 5.73 1.03
N SER A 71 -21.61 6.76 1.82
CA SER A 71 -22.06 6.62 3.21
C SER A 71 -23.55 6.88 3.37
#